data_AF-A0A4S1FUX8-F1
#
_entry.id   AF-A0A4S1FUX8-F1
#
_cell.length_a   1.000
_cell.length_b   1.000
_cell.length_c   1.000
_cell.angle_alpha   90.00
_cell.angle_beta   90.00
_cell.angle_gamma   90.00
#
_symmetry.space_group_name_H-M   'P 1'
#
loop_
_entity.id
_entity.type
_entity.pdbx_description
1 polymer ?
#
loop_
_entity_poly.entity_id
_entity_poly.type
_entity_poly.pdbx_seq_one_letter_code
_entity_poly.pdbx_strand_id
1 'polypeptide(L)' 'CPECGTLHEVEAAAPGYPIVHDFEPDLEGFYRDWLGKPLEPLDKGG' A
#
# COMPACT_ATOMS: atom_id res chain seq x y z
N CYS A 1 -6.47 5.28 -10.98
CA CYS A 1 -7.45 4.15 -11.03
C CYS A 1 -7.95 3.97 -12.47
N PRO A 2 -7.91 2.75 -13.04
CA PRO A 2 -8.30 2.52 -14.45
C PRO A 2 -9.80 2.70 -14.71
N GLU A 3 -10.66 2.53 -13.70
CA GLU A 3 -12.12 2.63 -13.87
C GLU A 3 -12.65 4.06 -13.80
N CYS A 4 -12.04 4.90 -12.96
CA CYS A 4 -12.55 6.25 -12.67
C CYS A 4 -11.62 7.39 -13.11
N GLY A 5 -10.39 7.10 -13.57
CA GLY A 5 -9.45 8.11 -14.02
C GLY A 5 -8.90 9.04 -12.92
N THR A 6 -9.10 8.71 -11.64
CA THR A 6 -8.51 9.49 -10.53
C THR A 6 -6.97 9.38 -10.56
N LEU A 7 -6.30 10.54 -10.47
CA LEU A 7 -4.85 10.67 -10.31
C LEU A 7 -4.47 10.52 -8.83
N HIS A 8 -3.82 9.42 -8.48
CA HIS A 8 -3.51 9.12 -7.06
C HIS A 8 -2.11 9.59 -6.63
N GLU A 9 -1.17 9.69 -7.57
CA GLU A 9 0.26 9.93 -7.29
C GLU A 9 0.88 10.61 -8.54
N VAL A 10 1.93 11.42 -8.34
CA VAL A 10 2.77 12.00 -9.41
C VAL A 10 4.24 12.01 -8.99
N GLU A 11 5.06 11.23 -9.69
CA GLU A 11 6.52 11.26 -9.53
C GLU A 11 7.20 12.35 -10.36
N ALA A 12 8.09 13.13 -9.73
CA ALA A 12 9.01 14.05 -10.39
C ALA A 12 10.41 13.41 -10.53
N ALA A 13 10.53 12.43 -11.43
CA ALA A 13 11.74 11.61 -11.58
C ALA A 13 12.51 11.89 -12.89
N ALA A 14 13.81 11.59 -12.90
CA ALA A 14 14.65 11.68 -14.09
C ALA A 14 14.31 10.57 -15.11
N PRO A 15 14.61 10.73 -16.41
CA PRO A 15 14.36 9.70 -17.41
C PRO A 15 15.10 8.38 -17.07
N GLY A 16 14.36 7.27 -17.06
CA GLY A 16 14.89 5.94 -16.75
C GLY A 16 15.08 5.66 -15.26
N TYR A 17 14.72 6.61 -14.38
CA TYR A 17 14.65 6.34 -12.94
C TYR A 17 13.59 5.24 -12.67
N PRO A 18 13.85 4.30 -11.75
CA PRO A 18 12.89 3.27 -11.43
C PRO A 18 11.64 3.88 -10.78
N ILE A 19 10.51 3.19 -10.95
CA ILE A 19 9.27 3.49 -10.23
C ILE A 19 9.52 3.34 -8.72
N VAL A 20 8.99 4.26 -7.93
CA VAL A 20 9.18 4.27 -6.48
C VAL A 20 8.17 3.33 -5.80
N HIS A 21 8.66 2.46 -4.93
CA HIS A 21 7.80 1.74 -3.98
C HIS A 21 7.66 2.59 -2.72
N ASP A 22 6.67 3.49 -2.73
CA ASP A 22 6.56 4.58 -1.74
C ASP A 22 6.38 4.12 -0.30
N PHE A 23 5.68 2.99 -0.09
CA PHE A 23 5.33 2.55 1.25
C PHE A 23 5.20 1.04 1.38
N GLU A 24 5.98 0.48 2.31
CA GLU A 24 5.91 -0.93 2.72
C GLU A 24 5.63 -1.02 4.22
N PRO A 25 4.35 -1.06 4.65
CA PRO A 25 3.99 -1.08 6.06
C PRO A 25 4.22 -2.45 6.71
N ASP A 26 4.66 -2.42 7.97
CA ASP A 26 4.54 -3.57 8.87
C ASP A 26 3.11 -3.67 9.42
N LEU A 27 2.22 -4.32 8.66
CA LEU A 27 0.84 -4.52 9.05
C LEU A 27 0.70 -5.39 10.31
N GLU A 28 1.57 -6.40 10.48
CA GLU A 28 1.51 -7.30 11.62
C GLU A 28 1.85 -6.56 12.92
N GLY A 29 2.98 -5.84 12.96
CA GLY A 29 3.37 -5.03 14.11
C GLY A 29 2.38 -3.90 14.40
N PHE A 30 1.89 -3.22 13.36
CA PHE A 30 0.90 -2.15 13.53
C PHE A 30 -0.39 -2.65 14.19
N TYR A 31 -0.94 -3.78 13.74
CA TYR A 31 -2.17 -4.31 14.31
C TYR A 31 -1.94 -4.91 15.69
N ARG A 32 -0.97 -5.82 15.83
CA ARG A 32 -0.73 -6.57 17.07
C ARG A 32 -0.22 -5.67 18.19
N ASP A 33 0.82 -4.89 17.94
CA ASP A 33 1.58 -4.24 19.00
C ASP A 33 1.09 -2.81 19.27
N TRP A 34 0.62 -2.11 18.23
CA TRP A 34 0.24 -0.69 18.37
C TRP A 34 -1.25 -0.54 18.63
N LEU A 35 -2.07 -1.21 17.83
CA LEU A 35 -3.54 -1.16 17.98
C LEU A 35 -4.07 -2.17 19.00
N GLY A 36 -3.30 -3.21 19.35
CA GLY A 36 -3.75 -4.30 20.22
C GLY A 36 -4.89 -5.11 19.60
N LYS A 37 -4.93 -5.22 18.27
CA LYS A 37 -5.99 -5.89 17.50
C LYS A 37 -5.40 -7.01 16.66
N PRO A 38 -6.15 -8.10 16.40
CA PRO A 38 -5.73 -9.07 15.41
C PRO A 38 -5.72 -8.42 14.02
N LEU A 39 -4.74 -8.78 13.20
CA LEU A 39 -4.83 -8.54 11.76
C LEU A 39 -5.85 -9.53 11.19
N GLU A 40 -6.94 -9.02 10.64
CA GLU A 40 -7.97 -9.85 10.03
C GLU A 40 -7.38 -10.60 8.83
N PRO A 41 -7.61 -11.92 8.70
CA PRO A 41 -7.23 -12.64 7.50
C PRO A 41 -7.91 -12.01 6.29
N LEU A 42 -7.17 -11.82 5.20
CA LEU A 42 -7.78 -11.53 3.92
C LEU A 42 -8.76 -12.65 3.61
N ASP A 43 -10.05 -12.34 3.51
CA ASP A 43 -11.03 -13.26 2.98
C ASP A 43 -10.59 -13.66 1.57
N LYS A 44 -10.08 -14.89 1.43
CA LYS A 44 -9.74 -15.48 0.14
C LYS A 44 -11.01 -16.06 -0.46
N GLY A 45 -12.00 -15.19 -0.70
CA GLY A 45 -13.11 -15.52 -1.57
C GLY A 45 -12.54 -15.92 -2.94
N GLY A 46 -12.81 -17.16 -3.34
CA GLY A 46 -12.44 -17.71 -4.65
C GLY A 46 -13.17 -17.06 -5.81
#